data_AF-A0AAU6ESS3-F1
#
_entry.id   AF-A0AAU6ESS3-F1
#
_cell.length_a   1.000
_cell.length_b   1.000
_cell.length_c   1.000
_cell.angle_alpha   90.00
_cell.angle_beta   90.00
_cell.angle_gamma   90.00
#
_symmetry.space_group_name_H-M   'P 1'
#
loop_
_entity.id
_entity.type
_entity.pdbx_description
1 polymer ?
#
loop_
_entity_poly.entity_id
_entity_poly.type
_entity_poly.pdbx_seq_one_letter_code
_entity_poly.pdbx_strand_id
1 'polypeptide(L)'
;MTTFVVTIPGTFLADLTPAARQTLLSRLRPADPQTTSFGESEDLDLLTLYSGTKTFSLRLEVEADDTAGAENEARRIAADALRVAGFSEQDAPLGEAAITGIDASG
;
A
#
# COMPACT_ATOMS: atom_id res chain seq x y z
N MET A 1 -6.59 19.91 -3.88
CA MET A 1 -6.14 18.65 -3.28
C MET A 1 -5.62 17.81 -4.41
N THR A 2 -4.40 17.29 -4.27
CA THR A 2 -3.70 16.54 -5.31
C THR A 2 -3.59 15.10 -4.84
N THR A 3 -3.90 14.15 -5.71
CA THR A 3 -3.73 12.74 -5.40
C THR A 3 -2.30 12.34 -5.73
N PHE A 4 -1.58 11.87 -4.72
CA PHE A 4 -0.21 11.39 -4.86
C PHE A 4 -0.21 9.86 -4.81
N VAL A 5 0.39 9.25 -5.81
CA VAL A 5 0.60 7.80 -5.87
C VAL A 5 1.95 7.50 -5.23
N VAL A 6 1.91 7.02 -4.00
CA VAL A 6 3.08 6.67 -3.20
C VAL A 6 3.30 5.17 -3.26
N THR A 7 4.49 4.75 -3.67
CA THR A 7 4.93 3.36 -3.58
C THR A 7 5.87 3.19 -2.40
N ILE A 8 5.54 2.25 -1.51
CA ILE A 8 6.34 1.89 -0.35
C ILE A 8 6.82 0.45 -0.56
N PRO A 9 8.10 0.22 -0.88
CA PRO A 9 8.66 -1.13 -0.84
C PRO A 9 8.72 -1.60 0.61
N GLY A 10 8.39 -2.85 0.85
CA GLY A 10 8.48 -3.49 2.15
C GLY A 10 9.05 -4.90 2.02
N THR A 11 9.44 -5.49 3.15
CA THR A 11 9.85 -6.90 3.18
C THR A 11 9.11 -7.62 4.27
N PHE A 12 8.38 -8.69 3.95
CA PHE A 12 7.73 -9.56 4.94
C PHE A 12 8.78 -10.49 5.55
N LEU A 13 9.27 -10.18 6.74
CA LEU A 13 10.14 -11.07 7.50
C LEU A 13 9.36 -12.29 8.02
N ALA A 14 8.07 -12.12 8.30
CA ALA A 14 7.13 -13.18 8.64
C ALA A 14 6.44 -13.79 7.41
N ASP A 15 5.86 -14.99 7.55
CA ASP A 15 5.12 -15.64 6.48
C ASP A 15 3.77 -14.93 6.24
N LEU A 16 3.55 -14.46 5.01
CA LEU A 16 2.32 -13.77 4.65
C LEU A 16 1.18 -14.77 4.49
N THR A 17 0.32 -14.88 5.50
CA THR A 17 -0.88 -15.72 5.39
C THR A 17 -1.90 -15.11 4.42
N PRO A 18 -2.68 -15.94 3.70
CA PRO A 18 -3.71 -15.44 2.79
C PRO A 18 -4.76 -14.58 3.50
N ALA A 19 -5.06 -14.86 4.78
CA ALA A 19 -5.97 -14.07 5.60
C ALA A 19 -5.41 -12.66 5.90
N ALA A 20 -4.11 -12.57 6.22
CA ALA A 20 -3.47 -11.30 6.47
C ALA A 20 -3.33 -10.46 5.18
N ARG A 21 -3.08 -11.11 4.04
CA ARG A 21 -3.12 -10.48 2.71
C ARG A 21 -4.50 -9.86 2.43
N GLN A 22 -5.59 -10.60 2.65
CA GLN A 22 -6.93 -10.05 2.42
C GLN A 22 -7.27 -8.90 3.36
N THR A 23 -6.81 -8.97 4.61
CA THR A 23 -6.98 -7.88 5.58
C THR A 23 -6.22 -6.62 5.15
N LEU A 24 -4.98 -6.77 4.68
CA LEU A 24 -4.19 -5.68 4.09
C LEU A 24 -4.92 -5.06 2.91
N LEU A 25 -5.29 -5.85 1.90
CA LEU A 25 -5.98 -5.37 0.70
C LEU A 25 -7.29 -4.67 1.05
N SER A 26 -8.05 -5.18 2.02
CA SER A 26 -9.30 -4.58 2.46
C SER A 26 -9.14 -3.25 3.19
N ARG A 27 -7.95 -2.97 3.76
CA ARG A 27 -7.62 -1.70 4.42
C ARG A 27 -6.98 -0.70 3.47
N LEU A 28 -6.19 -1.20 2.52
CA LEU A 28 -5.51 -0.41 1.51
C LEU A 28 -6.45 -0.02 0.36
N ARG A 29 -7.52 -0.78 0.12
CA ARG A 29 -8.62 -0.34 -0.73
C ARG A 29 -9.21 0.94 -0.14
N PRO A 30 -9.09 2.08 -0.83
CA PRO A 30 -9.86 3.26 -0.45
C PRO A 30 -11.34 2.89 -0.53
N ALA A 31 -12.16 3.52 0.31
CA ALA A 31 -13.60 3.37 0.29
C ALA A 31 -14.24 4.05 -0.94
N ASP A 32 -13.65 3.88 -2.13
CA ASP A 32 -14.12 4.46 -3.38
C ASP A 32 -14.88 3.40 -4.20
N PRO A 33 -16.23 3.51 -4.28
CA PRO A 33 -17.08 2.54 -4.95
C PRO A 33 -17.16 2.73 -6.49
N GLN A 34 -16.25 3.49 -7.12
CA GLN A 34 -16.45 3.98 -8.49
C GLN A 34 -15.47 3.53 -9.57
N THR A 35 -14.46 2.70 -9.29
CA THR A 35 -13.63 2.14 -10.37
C THR A 35 -13.80 0.63 -10.47
N THR A 36 -14.78 0.27 -11.31
CA THR A 36 -14.68 -0.78 -12.34
C THR A 36 -14.05 -2.11 -11.94
N SER A 37 -14.90 -3.14 -11.80
CA SER A 37 -14.61 -4.55 -12.12
C SER A 37 -13.15 -5.00 -11.94
N PHE A 38 -12.66 -4.90 -10.70
CA PHE A 38 -11.31 -5.28 -10.29
C PHE A 38 -11.14 -6.79 -10.39
N GLY A 39 -10.47 -7.26 -11.45
CA GLY A 39 -10.07 -8.64 -11.60
C GLY A 39 -8.93 -8.98 -10.65
N GLU A 40 -8.83 -10.24 -10.23
CA GLU A 40 -7.80 -10.80 -9.31
C GLU A 40 -6.34 -10.47 -9.68
N SER A 41 -6.09 -9.95 -10.88
CA SER A 41 -4.80 -9.47 -11.38
C SER A 41 -4.41 -8.06 -10.91
N GLU A 42 -5.36 -7.18 -10.56
CA GLU A 42 -5.09 -5.79 -10.12
C GLU A 42 -5.01 -5.65 -8.59
N ASP A 43 -5.48 -6.64 -7.81
CA ASP A 43 -5.09 -6.79 -6.39
C ASP A 43 -3.56 -6.90 -6.22
N LEU A 44 -2.85 -7.30 -7.28
CA LEU A 44 -1.39 -7.38 -7.36
C LEU A 44 -0.73 -6.03 -7.71
N ASP A 45 -1.49 -5.02 -8.15
CA ASP A 45 -0.97 -3.68 -8.47
C ASP A 45 -0.86 -2.81 -7.20
N LEU A 46 -1.80 -2.99 -6.25
CA LEU A 46 -1.74 -2.37 -4.92
C LEU A 46 -0.75 -3.07 -3.98
N LEU A 47 -0.69 -4.40 -4.03
CA LEU A 47 0.29 -5.21 -3.29
C LEU A 47 1.00 -6.14 -4.27
N THR A 48 2.14 -5.69 -4.79
CA THR A 48 2.98 -6.50 -5.65
C THR A 48 3.90 -7.36 -4.80
N LEU A 49 3.70 -8.68 -4.80
CA LEU A 49 4.61 -9.64 -4.18
C LEU A 49 5.60 -10.15 -5.22
N TYR A 50 6.90 -10.03 -4.92
CA TYR A 50 7.92 -10.55 -5.82
C TYR A 50 8.11 -12.05 -5.56
N SER A 51 7.47 -12.89 -6.38
CA SER A 51 7.61 -14.35 -6.34
C SER A 51 9.09 -14.78 -6.31
N GLY A 52 9.47 -15.52 -5.27
CA GLY A 52 10.87 -15.94 -5.03
C GLY A 52 11.63 -15.09 -4.03
N THR A 53 11.01 -14.02 -3.50
CA THR A 53 11.58 -13.16 -2.46
C THR A 53 10.53 -12.81 -1.41
N LYS A 54 10.98 -12.35 -0.24
CA LYS A 54 10.12 -11.84 0.84
C LYS A 54 9.73 -10.37 0.64
N THR A 55 10.12 -9.75 -0.48
CA THR A 55 9.86 -8.35 -0.78
C THR A 55 8.49 -8.15 -1.39
N PHE A 56 7.86 -7.04 -1.01
CA PHE A 56 6.58 -6.59 -1.55
C PHE A 56 6.66 -5.09 -1.85
N SER A 57 5.84 -4.62 -2.78
CA SER A 57 5.63 -3.19 -3.01
C SER A 57 4.18 -2.87 -2.73
N LEU A 58 3.95 -1.88 -1.87
CA LEU A 58 2.63 -1.30 -1.63
C LEU A 58 2.50 -0.04 -2.46
N ARG A 59 1.44 0.04 -3.26
CA ARG A 59 1.02 1.28 -3.93
C ARG A 59 -0.18 1.85 -3.19
N LEU A 60 -0.08 3.11 -2.80
CA LEU A 60 -1.07 3.85 -2.02
C LEU A 60 -1.36 5.17 -2.70
N GLU A 61 -2.64 5.49 -2.84
CA GLU A 61 -3.10 6.78 -3.33
C GLU A 61 -3.48 7.64 -2.13
N VAL A 62 -2.89 8.82 -2.03
CA VAL A 62 -3.08 9.69 -0.87
C VAL A 62 -3.31 11.11 -1.31
N GLU A 63 -4.40 11.69 -0.84
CA GLU A 63 -4.71 13.09 -1.07
C GLU A 63 -3.92 13.96 -0.10
N ALA A 64 -3.06 14.83 -0.63
CA ALA A 64 -2.32 15.79 0.17
C ALA A 64 -2.20 17.12 -0.56
N ASP A 65 -1.82 18.15 0.20
CA ASP A 65 -1.43 19.44 -0.36
C ASP A 65 0.01 19.44 -0.87
N ASP A 66 0.88 18.62 -0.27
CA ASP A 66 2.31 18.52 -0.58
C ASP A 66 2.80 17.06 -0.59
N THR A 67 3.91 16.82 -1.30
CA THR A 67 4.56 15.50 -1.38
C THR A 67 4.94 14.95 -0.01
N ALA A 68 5.49 15.79 0.87
CA ALA A 68 5.86 15.39 2.23
C ALA A 68 4.65 14.97 3.08
N GLY A 69 3.48 15.60 2.84
CA GLY A 69 2.22 15.22 3.48
C GLY A 69 1.75 13.85 2.98
N ALA A 70 1.80 13.65 1.66
CA ALA A 70 1.43 12.38 1.04
C ALA A 70 2.33 11.22 1.50
N GLU A 71 3.64 11.41 1.57
CA GLU A 71 4.58 10.37 2.04
C GLU A 71 4.31 9.97 3.49
N ASN A 72 4.08 10.96 4.37
CA ASN A 72 3.82 10.71 5.78
C ASN A 72 2.47 10.00 5.99
N GLU A 73 1.45 10.40 5.24
CA GLU A 73 0.12 9.80 5.30
C GLU A 73 0.10 8.40 4.70
N ALA A 74 0.77 8.19 3.55
CA ALA A 74 0.97 6.85 2.97
C ALA A 74 1.64 5.91 3.97
N ARG A 75 2.69 6.37 4.65
CA ARG A 75 3.41 5.58 5.66
C ARG A 75 2.51 5.24 6.84
N ARG A 76 1.67 6.18 7.30
CA ARG A 76 0.69 5.91 8.37
C ARG A 76 -0.33 4.85 7.96
N ILE A 77 -0.89 4.97 6.75
CA ILE A 77 -1.87 4.01 6.22
C ILE A 77 -1.24 2.61 6.10
N ALA A 78 -0.03 2.52 5.53
CA ALA A 78 0.70 1.26 5.41
C ALA A 78 0.99 0.63 6.78
N ALA A 79 1.46 1.41 7.75
CA ALA A 79 1.75 0.93 9.09
C ALA A 79 0.48 0.47 9.84
N ASP A 80 -0.63 1.20 9.70
CA ASP A 80 -1.90 0.79 10.32
C ASP A 80 -2.48 -0.47 9.66
N ALA A 81 -2.43 -0.56 8.33
CA ALA A 81 -2.88 -1.75 7.60
C ALA A 81 -2.08 -3.01 8.00
N LEU A 82 -0.75 -2.89 8.12
CA LEU A 82 0.11 -3.97 8.62
C LEU A 82 -0.28 -4.38 10.04
N ARG A 83 -0.45 -3.41 10.94
CA ARG A 83 -0.81 -3.66 12.34
C ARG A 83 -2.16 -4.38 12.46
N VAL A 84 -3.14 -4.00 11.65
CA VAL A 84 -4.46 -4.65 11.60
C VAL A 84 -4.37 -6.06 11.04
N ALA A 85 -3.48 -6.30 10.07
CA ALA A 85 -3.21 -7.63 9.54
C ALA A 85 -2.36 -8.51 10.48
N GLY A 86 -1.93 -7.97 11.63
CA GLY A 86 -1.13 -8.68 12.63
C GLY A 86 0.38 -8.62 12.40
N PHE A 87 0.85 -7.79 11.47
CA PHE A 87 2.28 -7.54 11.25
C PHE A 87 2.71 -6.25 11.93
N SER A 88 3.80 -6.31 12.70
CA SER A 88 4.43 -5.10 13.23
C SER A 88 5.49 -4.56 12.25
N GLU A 89 5.98 -3.34 12.48
CA GLU A 89 7.07 -2.73 11.69
C GLU A 89 8.36 -3.59 11.69
N GLN A 90 8.53 -4.45 12.70
CA GLN A 90 9.60 -5.45 12.80
C GLN A 90 9.34 -6.73 12.00
N ASP A 91 8.08 -7.07 11.71
CA ASP A 91 7.71 -8.24 10.91
C ASP A 91 7.61 -7.89 9.42
N ALA A 92 7.33 -6.63 9.13
CA ALA A 92 7.24 -6.08 7.79
C ALA A 92 7.89 -4.70 7.74
N PRO A 93 9.24 -4.61 7.79
CA PRO A 93 9.94 -3.35 7.61
C PRO A 93 9.52 -2.68 6.30
N LEU A 94 8.89 -1.52 6.43
CA LEU A 94 8.58 -0.61 5.34
C LEU A 94 9.83 0.21 5.02
N GLY A 95 10.19 0.26 3.75
CA GLY A 95 11.24 1.11 3.22
C GLY A 95 10.78 2.56 3.07
N GLU A 96 11.61 3.36 2.41
CA GLU A 96 11.27 4.76 2.09
C GLU A 96 10.05 4.82 1.16
N ALA A 97 9.09 5.65 1.55
CA ALA A 97 7.95 5.97 0.72
C ALA A 97 8.43 6.82 -0.47
N ALA A 98 8.22 6.34 -1.68
CA ALA A 98 8.60 7.05 -2.89
C ALA A 98 7.36 7.44 -3.68
N ILE A 99 7.22 8.72 -4.01
CA ILE A 99 6.15 9.16 -4.90
C ILE A 99 6.46 8.68 -6.31
N THR A 100 5.69 7.71 -6.78
CA THR A 100 5.83 7.10 -8.10
C THR A 100 4.90 7.70 -9.13
N GLY A 101 3.89 8.45 -8.70
CA GLY A 101 2.95 9.15 -9.57
C GLY A 101 2.30 10.32 -8.84
N ILE A 102 1.87 11.31 -9.61
CA ILE A 102 1.02 12.39 -9.15
C ILE A 102 -0.17 12.33 -10.08
N ASP A 103 -1.30 11.86 -9.56
CA ASP A 103 -2.55 11.92 -10.32
C ASP A 103 -3.13 13.32 -10.09
N ALA A 104 -2.68 14.25 -10.92
CA ALA A 104 -3.27 15.56 -11.05
C ALA A 104 -4.41 15.47 -12.08
N SER A 105 -5.44 14.69 -11.78
CA SER A 105 -6.70 14.78 -12.52
C SER A 105 -7.42 16.08 -12.13
N GLY A 106 -6.94 17.19 -12.70
CA GLY A 106 -7.61 18.49 -12.74
C GLY A 106 -8.36 18.68 -14.06
#